data_AF-A0A227J5I9-F1
#
_entry.id   AF-A0A227J5I9-F1
#
_cell.length_a   1.000
_cell.length_b   1.000
_cell.length_c   1.000
_cell.angle_alpha   90.00
_cell.angle_beta   90.00
_cell.angle_gamma   90.00
#
_symmetry.space_group_name_H-M   'P 1'
#
loop_
_entity.id
_entity.type
_entity.pdbx_description
1 polymer ?
#
loop_
_entity_poly.entity_id
_entity_poly.type
_entity_poly.pdbx_seq_one_letter_code
_entity_poly.pdbx_strand_id
1 'polypeptide(L)'
;LSEFSQVTHEVPMLSLDNAFDDSELDSFHKRAQDRIGGESIKQYCCEPKLDGLAVSLLYENGILVQAATRGDGTTGENITENVRTINAIPLKLRGDDWPARLEVRGEV
;
A
#
# COMPACT_ATOMS: atom_id res chain seq x y z
N LEU A 1 16.50 22.99 -5.00
CA LEU A 1 15.23 22.41 -4.53
C LEU A 1 15.38 22.15 -3.04
N SER A 2 14.40 22.53 -2.22
CA SER A 2 14.35 22.08 -0.83
C SER A 2 14.21 20.57 -0.80
N GLU A 3 15.02 19.91 0.02
CA GLU A 3 15.01 18.45 0.20
C GLU A 3 13.66 17.98 0.76
N PHE A 4 13.16 16.84 0.31
CA PHE A 4 11.95 16.25 0.88
C PHE A 4 12.22 15.81 2.32
N SER A 5 11.29 16.11 3.23
CA SER A 5 11.40 15.62 4.59
C SER A 5 11.13 14.11 4.64
N GLN A 6 11.80 13.41 5.54
CA GLN A 6 11.57 11.98 5.73
C GLN A 6 10.31 11.70 6.56
N VAL A 7 9.65 10.60 6.26
CA VAL A 7 8.47 10.10 6.96
C VAL A 7 8.70 8.64 7.34
N THR A 8 8.62 8.34 8.63
CA THR A 8 8.63 6.95 9.11
C THR A 8 7.21 6.40 9.08
N HIS A 9 7.02 5.27 8.42
CA HIS A 9 5.75 4.55 8.37
C HIS A 9 5.47 3.89 9.72
N GLU A 10 4.25 4.07 10.24
CA GLU A 10 3.85 3.43 11.52
C GLU A 10 3.84 1.91 11.42
N VAL A 11 3.44 1.40 10.25
CA VAL A 11 3.52 -0.01 9.90
C VAL A 11 4.43 -0.13 8.68
N PRO A 12 5.46 -1.00 8.68
CA PRO A 12 6.31 -1.16 7.51
C PRO A 12 5.52 -1.50 6.23
N MET A 13 5.90 -0.88 5.12
CA MET A 13 5.44 -1.19 3.76
C MET A 13 6.27 -2.35 3.19
N LEU A 14 5.70 -3.55 3.29
CA LEU A 14 6.31 -4.78 2.79
C LEU A 14 6.47 -4.75 1.25
N SER A 15 7.43 -5.53 0.75
CA SER A 15 7.51 -5.90 -0.65
C SER A 15 6.76 -7.20 -0.91
N LEU A 16 6.49 -7.48 -2.18
CA LEU A 16 6.01 -8.78 -2.63
C LEU A 16 7.17 -9.57 -3.24
N ASP A 17 7.23 -10.86 -2.93
CA ASP A 17 8.07 -11.81 -3.68
C ASP A 17 7.45 -12.05 -5.06
N ASN A 18 8.29 -12.38 -6.05
CA ASN A 18 7.86 -12.62 -7.42
C ASN A 18 7.69 -14.12 -7.70
N ALA A 19 6.84 -14.41 -8.68
CA ALA A 19 6.77 -15.69 -9.38
C ALA A 19 6.80 -15.41 -10.89
N PHE A 20 7.63 -16.12 -11.63
CA PHE A 20 7.85 -15.90 -13.07
C PHE A 20 7.20 -16.98 -13.95
N ASP A 21 6.75 -18.08 -13.35
CA ASP A 21 6.06 -19.17 -14.01
C ASP A 21 5.01 -19.84 -13.09
N ASP A 22 4.17 -20.67 -13.70
CA ASP A 22 3.08 -21.35 -13.00
C ASP A 22 3.58 -22.30 -11.90
N SER A 23 4.78 -22.87 -12.04
CA SER A 23 5.33 -23.80 -11.06
C SER A 23 5.77 -23.11 -9.77
N GLU A 24 6.28 -21.88 -9.89
CA GLU A 24 6.59 -21.03 -8.73
C GLU A 24 5.31 -20.59 -8.02
N LEU A 25 4.23 -20.30 -8.77
CA LEU A 25 2.93 -19.96 -8.21
C LEU A 25 2.28 -21.15 -7.49
N ASP A 26 2.33 -22.35 -8.07
CA ASP A 26 1.87 -23.59 -7.43
C ASP A 26 2.64 -23.87 -6.13
N SER A 27 3.96 -23.61 -6.16
CA SER A 27 4.81 -23.73 -4.99
C SER A 27 4.43 -22.73 -3.90
N PHE A 28 4.08 -21.49 -4.26
CA PHE A 28 3.53 -20.50 -3.32
C PHE A 28 2.21 -20.99 -2.72
N HIS A 29 1.27 -21.45 -3.54
CA HIS A 29 -0.02 -21.98 -3.08
C HIS A 29 0.18 -23.11 -2.07
N LYS A 30 1.04 -24.08 -2.38
CA LYS A 30 1.36 -25.19 -1.47
C LYS A 30 1.93 -24.70 -0.13
N ARG A 31 2.90 -23.79 -0.15
CA ARG A 31 3.48 -23.22 1.09
C ARG A 31 2.43 -22.48 1.92
N ALA A 32 1.51 -21.75 1.28
CA ALA A 32 0.44 -21.06 1.98
C ALA A 32 -0.56 -22.06 2.59
N GLN A 33 -0.95 -23.07 1.81
CA GLN A 33 -1.87 -24.15 2.19
C GLN A 33 -1.33 -24.99 3.38
N ASP A 34 -0.04 -25.30 3.40
CA ASP A 34 0.60 -26.03 4.50
C ASP A 34 0.63 -25.22 5.81
N ARG A 35 0.64 -23.88 5.74
CA ARG A 35 0.71 -23.00 6.92
C ARG A 35 -0.64 -22.77 7.60
N ILE A 36 -1.75 -22.88 6.87
CA ILE A 36 -3.10 -22.57 7.41
C ILE A 36 -3.74 -23.73 8.18
N GLY A 37 -2.97 -24.75 8.56
CA GLY A 37 -3.36 -25.68 9.63
C GLY A 37 -4.56 -26.60 9.31
N GLY A 38 -4.70 -27.05 8.07
CA GLY A 38 -5.73 -28.02 7.66
C GLY A 38 -7.02 -27.41 7.10
N GLU A 39 -7.15 -26.09 7.12
CA GLU A 39 -8.15 -25.38 6.30
C GLU A 39 -7.68 -25.29 4.85
N SER A 40 -8.59 -25.21 3.89
CA SER A 40 -8.26 -25.01 2.47
C SER A 40 -8.38 -23.54 2.08
N ILE A 41 -7.42 -22.99 1.34
CA ILE A 41 -7.56 -21.66 0.73
C ILE A 41 -8.69 -21.72 -0.30
N LYS A 42 -9.77 -20.96 -0.07
CA LYS A 42 -10.97 -20.98 -0.93
C LYS A 42 -10.91 -19.96 -2.06
N GLN A 43 -10.25 -18.83 -1.82
CA GLN A 43 -10.28 -17.67 -2.70
C GLN A 43 -8.98 -16.88 -2.60
N TYR A 44 -8.60 -16.27 -3.72
CA TYR A 44 -7.54 -15.27 -3.83
C TYR A 44 -8.14 -13.96 -4.32
N CYS A 45 -7.67 -12.83 -3.80
CA CYS A 45 -7.85 -11.54 -4.45
C CYS A 45 -6.71 -11.37 -5.46
N CYS A 46 -7.05 -11.19 -6.72
CA CYS A 46 -6.08 -11.02 -7.80
C CYS A 46 -6.21 -9.61 -8.35
N GLU A 47 -5.13 -8.84 -8.27
CA GLU A 47 -5.07 -7.45 -8.72
C GLU A 47 -3.96 -7.30 -9.78
N PRO A 48 -4.16 -6.50 -10.84
CA PRO A 48 -3.09 -6.17 -11.77
C PRO A 48 -1.94 -5.48 -11.03
N LYS A 49 -0.71 -5.94 -11.24
CA LYS A 49 0.47 -5.25 -10.73
C LYS A 49 0.71 -4.00 -11.58
N LEU A 50 0.39 -2.84 -11.03
CA LEU A 50 0.72 -1.56 -11.66
C LEU A 50 2.25 -1.38 -11.65
N ASP A 51 2.76 -0.63 -12.64
CA ASP A 51 4.18 -0.32 -12.77
C ASP A 51 4.37 1.18 -12.52
N GLY A 52 4.38 1.53 -11.24
CA GLY A 52 4.46 2.91 -10.78
C GLY A 52 5.26 3.03 -9.50
N LEU A 53 4.91 4.02 -8.68
CA LEU A 53 5.52 4.22 -7.37
C LEU A 53 4.52 3.95 -6.27
N ALA A 54 4.90 3.04 -5.36
CA ALA A 54 4.12 2.77 -4.16
C ALA A 54 4.11 4.00 -3.25
N VAL A 55 2.92 4.44 -2.88
CA VAL A 55 2.68 5.58 -1.98
C VAL A 55 1.77 5.18 -0.82
N SER A 56 1.90 5.93 0.26
CA SER A 56 1.01 5.87 1.43
C SER A 56 0.33 7.23 1.61
N LEU A 57 -0.97 7.20 1.84
CA LEU A 57 -1.83 8.37 2.07
C LEU A 57 -2.47 8.28 3.45
N LEU A 58 -2.07 9.17 4.35
CA LEU A 58 -2.65 9.25 5.67
C LEU A 58 -3.79 10.26 5.69
N TYR A 59 -4.98 9.76 6.03
CA TYR A 59 -6.17 10.53 6.31
C TYR A 59 -6.43 10.58 7.81
N GLU A 60 -6.63 11.78 8.34
CA GLU A 60 -7.11 12.00 9.70
C GLU A 60 -8.44 12.70 9.65
N ASN A 61 -9.43 12.11 10.34
CA ASN A 61 -10.80 12.54 10.30
C ASN A 61 -11.30 12.79 8.85
N GLY A 62 -10.93 11.87 7.96
CA GLY A 62 -11.29 11.92 6.54
C GLY A 62 -10.56 12.98 5.72
N ILE A 63 -9.61 13.73 6.28
CA ILE A 63 -8.84 14.76 5.57
C ILE A 63 -7.44 14.23 5.29
N LEU A 64 -6.95 14.39 4.05
CA LEU A 64 -5.59 14.03 3.69
C LEU A 64 -4.61 14.96 4.42
N VAL A 65 -3.82 14.40 5.34
CA VAL A 65 -2.85 15.17 6.15
C VAL A 65 -1.41 14.93 5.73
N GLN A 66 -1.08 13.74 5.22
CA GLN A 66 0.27 13.39 4.82
C GLN A 66 0.25 12.36 3.69
N ALA A 67 1.21 12.46 2.78
CA ALA A 67 1.53 11.40 1.84
C ALA A 67 3.04 11.14 1.81
N ALA A 68 3.41 9.87 1.64
CA ALA A 68 4.80 9.44 1.63
C ALA A 68 5.08 8.41 0.53
N THR A 69 6.30 8.42 -0.01
CA THR A 69 6.78 7.30 -0.84
C THR A 69 7.01 6.06 0.02
N ARG A 70 7.09 4.88 -0.60
CA ARG A 70 7.51 3.66 0.10
C ARG A 70 8.92 3.77 0.70
N GLY A 71 9.85 4.35 -0.05
CA GLY A 71 11.28 4.36 0.30
C GLY A 71 11.83 2.95 0.53
N ASP A 72 12.45 2.72 1.68
CA ASP A 72 12.98 1.40 2.07
C ASP A 72 11.93 0.48 2.71
N GLY A 73 10.69 0.94 2.80
CA GLY A 73 9.57 0.25 3.45
C GLY A 73 9.34 0.68 4.90
N THR A 74 10.33 1.27 5.57
CA THR A 74 10.20 1.82 6.92
C THR A 74 10.19 3.34 6.91
N THR A 75 11.05 3.95 6.09
CA THR A 75 11.14 5.40 5.91
C THR A 75 10.99 5.75 4.43
N GLY A 76 10.10 6.70 4.15
CA GLY A 76 9.89 7.30 2.84
C GLY A 76 10.12 8.81 2.83
N GLU A 77 9.82 9.43 1.71
CA GLU A 77 9.89 10.87 1.50
C GLU A 77 8.50 11.48 1.55
N ASN A 78 8.34 12.64 2.19
CA ASN A 78 7.10 13.39 2.24
C ASN A 78 6.79 13.99 0.87
N ILE A 79 5.73 13.49 0.24
CA ILE A 79 5.27 13.92 -1.08
C ILE A 79 3.86 14.53 -1.02
N THR A 80 3.45 15.02 0.14
CA THR A 80 2.08 15.50 0.40
C THR A 80 1.64 16.54 -0.63
N GLU A 81 2.46 17.55 -0.90
CA GLU A 81 2.12 18.61 -1.84
C GLU A 81 2.00 18.10 -3.28
N ASN A 82 2.86 17.18 -3.70
CA ASN A 82 2.80 16.54 -5.02
C ASN A 82 1.51 15.73 -5.15
N VAL A 83 1.19 14.92 -4.14
CA VAL A 83 -0.01 14.07 -4.12
C VAL A 83 -1.30 14.90 -4.15
N ARG A 84 -1.34 16.06 -3.47
CA ARG A 84 -2.50 16.97 -3.52
C ARG A 84 -2.85 17.46 -4.93
N THR A 85 -1.91 17.40 -5.87
CA THR A 85 -2.13 17.77 -7.28
C THR A 85 -2.76 16.66 -8.12
N ILE A 86 -2.83 15.43 -7.61
CA ILE A 86 -3.35 14.27 -8.34
C ILE A 86 -4.87 14.26 -8.26
N ASN A 87 -5.55 14.55 -9.38
CA ASN A 87 -7.01 14.68 -9.45
C ASN A 87 -7.80 13.45 -8.96
N ALA A 88 -7.24 12.25 -9.12
CA ALA A 88 -7.88 11.01 -8.68
C ALA A 88 -7.88 10.85 -7.15
N ILE A 89 -6.99 11.55 -6.44
CA ILE A 89 -6.83 11.45 -4.99
C ILE A 89 -7.70 12.51 -4.31
N PRO A 90 -8.73 12.11 -3.54
CA PRO A 90 -9.58 13.08 -2.87
C PRO A 90 -8.85 13.69 -1.66
N LEU A 91 -8.88 15.02 -1.54
CA LEU A 91 -8.35 15.72 -0.35
C LEU A 91 -9.19 15.47 0.91
N LYS A 92 -10.46 15.10 0.73
CA LYS A 92 -11.38 14.66 1.77
C LYS A 92 -12.09 13.39 1.31
N LEU A 93 -12.10 12.35 2.14
CA LEU A 93 -12.78 11.09 1.86
C LEU A 93 -14.27 11.32 1.57
N ARG A 94 -14.80 10.48 0.67
CA ARG A 94 -16.23 10.48 0.32
C ARG A 94 -16.96 9.48 1.21
N GLY A 95 -18.21 9.78 1.53
CA GLY A 95 -19.02 8.97 2.44
C GLY A 95 -18.69 9.24 3.91
N ASP A 96 -19.26 8.40 4.76
CA ASP A 96 -19.26 8.52 6.22
C ASP A 96 -18.66 7.25 6.86
N ASP A 97 -18.56 7.21 8.19
CA ASP A 97 -18.11 6.05 8.99
C ASP A 97 -16.69 5.51 8.69
N TRP A 98 -15.80 6.33 8.13
CA TRP A 98 -14.38 5.98 8.04
C TRP A 98 -13.68 6.09 9.42
N PRO A 99 -12.56 5.37 9.64
CA PRO A 99 -11.81 5.44 10.90
C PRO A 99 -11.17 6.82 11.13
N ALA A 100 -11.01 7.22 12.40
CA ALA A 100 -10.39 8.50 12.77
C ALA A 100 -8.98 8.70 12.17
N ARG A 101 -8.23 7.61 12.02
CA ARG A 101 -6.96 7.53 11.27
C ARG A 101 -7.05 6.39 10.27
N LEU A 102 -6.78 6.69 9.01
CA LEU A 102 -6.79 5.72 7.91
C LEU A 102 -5.55 5.92 7.03
N GLU A 103 -4.76 4.88 6.87
CA GLU A 103 -3.67 4.83 5.90
C GLU A 103 -4.12 4.06 4.66
N VAL A 104 -4.16 4.74 3.50
CA VAL A 104 -4.46 4.11 2.21
C VAL A 104 -3.15 3.93 1.45
N ARG A 105 -2.86 2.69 1.03
CA ARG A 105 -1.68 2.35 0.23
C ARG A 105 -2.10 2.03 -1.18
N GLY A 106 -1.32 2.51 -2.14
CA GLY A 106 -1.59 2.29 -3.56
C GLY A 106 -0.38 2.64 -4.41
N GLU A 107 -0.62 2.69 -5.71
CA GLU A 107 0.39 2.97 -6.71
C GLU A 107 -0.04 4.21 -7.51
N VAL A 108 0.93 5.08 -7.79
CA VAL A 108 0.77 6.28 -8.62
C VAL A 108 1.57 6.13 -9.89
#